data_AF-A0A178XA53-F1
#
_entry.id   AF-A0A178XA53-F1
#
_cell.length_a   1.000
_cell.length_b   1.000
_cell.length_c   1.000
_cell.angle_alpha   90.00
_cell.angle_beta   90.00
_cell.angle_gamma   90.00
#
_symmetry.space_group_name_H-M   'P 1'
#
loop_
_entity.id
_entity.type
_entity.pdbx_description
1 polymer ?
#
loop_
_entity_poly.entity_id
_entity_poly.type
_entity_poly.pdbx_seq_one_letter_code
_entity_poly.pdbx_strand_id
1 'polypeptide(L)'
;MADGIDGTSCAAVGQRYTCNQGVFVSGITALAKVTGDQNLISTARSVADSTTRTGSFFTGSDGIVHDPGEGGSCTDDGSYFKAGLVRGLSELDAATPDAPYRDFRTRQADSAYARSRNDFDQYSRSWSSSANKGAGCQAAGSP
;
A
#
# COMPACT_ATOMS: atom_id res chain seq x y z
N MET A 1 -2.64 -8.34 7.07
CA MET A 1 -3.96 -8.27 7.74
C MET A 1 -5.06 -8.53 6.73
N ALA A 2 -6.09 -9.26 7.15
CA ALA A 2 -7.32 -9.46 6.37
C ALA A 2 -8.35 -8.37 6.70
N ASP A 3 -9.24 -8.11 5.77
CA ASP A 3 -10.32 -7.13 5.84
C ASP A 3 -11.58 -7.82 6.36
N GLY A 4 -11.63 -7.98 7.69
CA GLY A 4 -12.75 -8.59 8.38
C GLY A 4 -12.36 -9.33 9.65
N ILE A 5 -13.30 -9.37 10.58
CA ILE A 5 -13.27 -10.26 11.74
C ILE A 5 -14.57 -11.05 11.75
N ASP A 6 -14.46 -12.34 12.03
CA ASP A 6 -15.65 -13.15 12.27
C ASP A 6 -16.29 -12.73 13.60
N GLY A 7 -17.60 -12.45 13.58
CA GLY A 7 -18.32 -11.91 14.73
C GLY A 7 -18.48 -12.88 15.91
N THR A 8 -18.12 -14.16 15.74
CA THR A 8 -18.25 -15.20 16.78
C THR A 8 -16.90 -15.63 17.32
N SER A 9 -15.92 -15.85 16.46
CA SER A 9 -14.59 -16.37 16.80
C SER A 9 -13.53 -15.29 16.94
N CYS A 10 -13.83 -14.04 16.53
CA CYS A 10 -12.87 -12.94 16.40
C CYS A 10 -11.68 -13.27 15.48
N ALA A 11 -11.78 -14.34 14.67
CA ALA A 11 -10.74 -14.71 13.73
C ALA A 11 -10.71 -13.72 12.56
N ALA A 12 -9.51 -13.39 12.08
CA ALA A 12 -9.35 -12.55 10.90
C ALA A 12 -9.84 -13.30 9.66
N VAL A 13 -10.81 -12.71 8.96
CA VAL A 13 -11.44 -13.27 7.74
C VAL A 13 -11.46 -12.20 6.64
N GLY A 14 -11.74 -12.59 5.40
CA GLY A 14 -11.87 -11.65 4.28
C GLY A 14 -10.60 -11.42 3.46
N GLN A 15 -10.68 -10.46 2.55
CA GLN A 15 -9.62 -10.18 1.57
C GLN A 15 -8.44 -9.44 2.21
N ARG A 16 -7.26 -9.54 1.61
CA ARG A 16 -6.07 -8.85 2.09
C ARG A 16 -5.74 -7.69 1.17
N TYR A 17 -5.80 -6.47 1.70
CA TYR A 17 -5.46 -5.26 0.97
C TYR A 17 -4.20 -4.59 1.51
N THR A 18 -3.51 -3.87 0.63
CA THR A 18 -2.28 -3.13 0.94
C THR A 18 -2.55 -1.96 1.87
N CYS A 19 -3.73 -1.33 1.79
CA CYS A 19 -4.15 -0.25 2.70
C CYS A 19 -4.14 -0.70 4.15
N ASN A 20 -4.67 -1.89 4.44
CA ASN A 20 -4.72 -2.44 5.79
C ASN A 20 -3.32 -2.65 6.36
N GLN A 21 -2.32 -2.96 5.51
CA GLN A 21 -0.93 -3.05 5.96
C GLN A 21 -0.38 -1.65 6.27
N GLY A 22 -0.63 -0.68 5.39
CA GLY A 22 -0.20 0.70 5.56
C GLY A 22 -0.77 1.40 6.79
N VAL A 23 -2.08 1.28 7.02
CA VAL A 23 -2.77 1.87 8.18
C VAL A 23 -2.22 1.31 9.48
N PHE A 24 -1.99 0.00 9.56
CA PHE A 24 -1.40 -0.61 10.75
C PHE A 24 0.03 -0.18 11.00
N VAL A 25 0.86 -0.13 9.94
CA VAL A 25 2.24 0.39 10.04
C VAL A 25 2.24 1.84 10.55
N SER A 26 1.37 2.69 9.99
CA SER A 26 1.18 4.08 10.42
C SER A 26 0.77 4.15 11.90
N GLY A 27 -0.26 3.40 12.31
CA GLY A 27 -0.78 3.41 13.68
C GLY A 27 0.25 2.95 14.71
N ILE A 28 0.97 1.86 14.45
CA ILE A 28 2.03 1.38 15.34
C ILE A 28 3.20 2.35 15.40
N THR A 29 3.57 2.96 14.28
CA THR A 29 4.62 3.98 14.24
C THR A 29 4.23 5.21 15.06
N ALA A 30 2.98 5.67 14.97
CA ALA A 30 2.47 6.76 15.78
C ALA A 30 2.45 6.41 17.27
N LEU A 31 2.03 5.18 17.63
CA LEU A 31 2.06 4.71 19.01
C LEU A 31 3.49 4.69 19.57
N ALA A 32 4.47 4.21 18.79
CA ALA A 32 5.88 4.21 19.17
C ALA A 32 6.40 5.63 19.48
N LYS A 33 5.97 6.64 18.72
CA LYS A 33 6.33 8.04 18.96
C LYS A 33 5.77 8.57 20.29
N VAL A 34 4.57 8.14 20.67
CA VAL A 34 3.92 8.56 21.92
C VAL A 34 4.51 7.83 23.13
N THR A 35 4.79 6.54 23.02
CA THR A 35 5.25 5.72 24.15
C THR A 35 6.78 5.68 24.30
N GLY A 36 7.52 6.00 23.23
CA GLY A 36 8.97 5.79 23.16
C GLY A 36 9.38 4.32 22.97
N ASP A 37 8.44 3.39 22.85
CA ASP A 37 8.73 1.95 22.76
C ASP A 37 9.24 1.56 21.36
N GLN A 38 10.52 1.22 21.29
CA GLN A 38 11.19 0.80 20.05
C GLN A 38 10.76 -0.59 19.57
N ASN A 39 10.16 -1.44 20.42
CA ASN A 39 9.64 -2.73 19.98
C ASN A 39 8.46 -2.56 19.00
N LEU A 40 7.72 -1.46 19.12
CA LEU A 40 6.67 -1.10 18.18
C LEU A 40 7.24 -0.77 16.81
N ILE A 41 8.39 -0.07 16.72
CA ILE A 41 9.09 0.16 15.45
C ILE A 41 9.51 -1.16 14.82
N SER A 42 10.07 -2.10 15.59
CA SER A 42 10.41 -3.43 15.10
C SER A 42 9.19 -4.19 14.55
N THR A 43 8.03 -4.05 15.20
CA THR A 43 6.77 -4.64 14.75
C THR A 43 6.30 -4.02 13.43
N ALA A 44 6.34 -2.69 13.33
CA ALA A 44 6.00 -1.97 12.11
C ALA A 44 6.93 -2.38 10.94
N ARG A 45 8.23 -2.56 11.21
CA ARG A 45 9.20 -3.04 10.21
C ARG A 45 8.88 -4.46 9.75
N SER A 46 8.59 -5.38 10.66
CA SER A 46 8.24 -6.76 10.28
C SER A 46 7.05 -6.83 9.30
N VAL A 47 6.01 -6.02 9.53
CA VAL A 47 4.86 -5.94 8.61
C VAL A 47 5.26 -5.30 7.28
N ALA A 48 5.99 -4.18 7.31
CA ALA A 48 6.45 -3.49 6.11
C ALA A 48 7.37 -4.37 5.24
N ASP A 49 8.34 -5.06 5.85
CA ASP A 49 9.23 -6.01 5.17
C ASP A 49 8.42 -7.16 4.55
N SER A 50 7.43 -7.70 5.27
CA SER A 50 6.60 -8.79 4.74
C SER A 50 5.75 -8.37 3.53
N THR A 51 5.34 -7.11 3.50
CA THR A 51 4.48 -6.54 2.45
C THR A 51 5.31 -6.17 1.23
N THR A 52 6.47 -5.52 1.43
CA THR A 52 7.30 -4.94 0.36
C THR A 52 8.28 -5.93 -0.27
N ARG A 53 8.52 -7.09 0.35
CA ARG A 53 9.39 -8.14 -0.20
C ARG A 53 8.92 -8.56 -1.60
N THR A 54 9.81 -8.52 -2.58
CA THR A 54 9.57 -9.03 -3.94
C THR A 54 9.09 -10.49 -3.90
N GLY A 55 8.02 -10.78 -4.64
CA GLY A 55 7.36 -12.09 -4.65
C GLY A 55 6.50 -12.38 -3.43
N SER A 56 6.23 -11.39 -2.57
CA SER A 56 5.22 -11.52 -1.51
C SER A 56 3.81 -11.53 -2.10
N PHE A 57 2.83 -11.79 -1.24
CA PHE A 57 1.41 -11.69 -1.60
C PHE A 57 1.01 -10.29 -2.10
N PHE A 58 1.73 -9.24 -1.72
CA PHE A 58 1.38 -7.86 -2.06
C PHE A 58 2.34 -7.24 -3.08
N THR A 59 3.49 -7.85 -3.34
CA THR A 59 4.52 -7.29 -4.22
C THR A 59 4.95 -8.33 -5.23
N GLY A 60 4.75 -8.02 -6.51
CA GLY A 60 5.05 -8.92 -7.63
C GLY A 60 6.54 -9.24 -7.72
N SER A 61 6.88 -10.18 -8.61
CA SER A 61 8.28 -10.49 -8.94
C SER A 61 9.01 -9.32 -9.61
N ASP A 62 8.27 -8.39 -10.19
CA ASP A 62 8.75 -7.10 -10.70
C ASP A 62 9.02 -6.06 -9.60
N GLY A 63 8.71 -6.38 -8.35
CA GLY A 63 8.88 -5.49 -7.21
C GLY A 63 7.82 -4.39 -7.12
N ILE A 64 6.69 -4.54 -7.82
CA ILE A 64 5.60 -3.57 -7.81
C ILE A 64 4.46 -4.07 -6.94
N VAL A 65 3.91 -3.18 -6.11
CA VAL A 65 2.80 -3.51 -5.24
C VAL A 65 1.53 -3.76 -6.05
N HIS A 66 0.77 -4.77 -5.65
CA HIS A 66 -0.53 -5.07 -6.21
C HIS A 66 -1.60 -5.31 -5.13
N ASP A 67 -2.84 -5.02 -5.49
CA ASP A 67 -4.03 -5.29 -4.68
C ASP A 67 -4.95 -6.32 -5.37
N PRO A 68 -5.69 -7.14 -4.60
CA PRO A 68 -6.78 -7.92 -5.15
C PRO A 68 -7.81 -6.99 -5.80
N GLY A 69 -8.21 -7.27 -7.04
CA GLY A 69 -9.20 -6.45 -7.77
C GLY A 69 -8.64 -5.52 -8.85
N GLU A 70 -7.33 -5.55 -9.14
CA GLU A 70 -6.73 -4.78 -10.24
C GLU A 70 -7.25 -5.12 -11.64
N GLY A 71 -7.93 -6.27 -11.81
CA GLY A 71 -8.56 -6.68 -13.06
C GLY A 71 -10.03 -6.26 -13.23
N GLY A 72 -10.64 -5.59 -12.24
CA GLY A 72 -12.06 -5.24 -12.23
C GLY A 72 -12.40 -3.83 -12.77
N SER A 73 -13.69 -3.45 -12.76
CA SER A 73 -14.19 -2.13 -13.17
C SER A 73 -13.79 -1.00 -12.20
N CYS A 74 -13.67 0.26 -12.67
CA CYS A 74 -13.32 1.45 -11.85
C CYS A 74 -14.32 1.77 -10.68
N THR A 75 -15.28 0.89 -10.38
CA THR A 75 -16.31 1.07 -9.34
C THR A 75 -15.85 0.70 -7.93
N ASP A 76 -14.77 -0.08 -7.81
CA ASP A 76 -14.34 -0.59 -6.51
C ASP A 76 -13.28 0.32 -5.86
N ASP A 77 -13.26 0.44 -4.54
CA ASP A 77 -12.34 1.33 -3.79
C ASP A 77 -10.84 1.00 -3.94
N GLY A 78 -10.50 -0.06 -4.68
CA GLY A 78 -9.14 -0.56 -4.94
C GLY A 78 -8.15 0.47 -5.45
N SER A 79 -8.63 1.58 -6.01
CA SER A 79 -7.82 2.69 -6.50
C SER A 79 -7.04 3.44 -5.41
N TYR A 80 -7.50 3.43 -4.16
CA TYR A 80 -6.86 4.16 -3.05
C TYR A 80 -5.95 3.30 -2.18
N PHE A 81 -6.00 1.99 -2.33
CA PHE A 81 -5.46 1.12 -1.28
C PHE A 81 -3.93 1.16 -1.18
N LYS A 82 -3.24 1.25 -2.33
CA LYS A 82 -1.78 1.40 -2.39
C LYS A 82 -1.28 2.69 -1.75
N ALA A 83 -2.07 3.76 -1.77
CA ALA A 83 -1.70 5.04 -1.17
C ALA A 83 -1.57 4.93 0.36
N GLY A 84 -2.42 4.11 1.01
CA GLY A 84 -2.32 3.81 2.43
C GLY A 84 -0.97 3.15 2.77
N LEU A 85 -0.53 2.19 1.96
CA LEU A 85 0.78 1.55 2.13
C LEU A 85 1.92 2.57 1.97
N VAL A 86 1.93 3.37 0.90
CA VAL A 86 2.97 4.37 0.65
C VAL A 86 3.07 5.38 1.80
N ARG A 87 1.93 5.84 2.33
CA ARG A 87 1.89 6.73 3.50
C ARG A 87 2.48 6.06 4.74
N GLY A 88 2.02 4.86 5.09
CA GLY A 88 2.54 4.14 6.27
C GLY A 88 4.05 3.90 6.20
N LEU A 89 4.57 3.54 5.03
CA LEU A 89 6.02 3.38 4.81
C LEU A 89 6.78 4.71 4.95
N SER A 90 6.21 5.82 4.48
CA SER A 90 6.82 7.15 4.64
C SER A 90 6.88 7.58 6.11
N GLU A 91 5.84 7.27 6.88
CA GLU A 91 5.81 7.59 8.31
C GLU A 91 6.80 6.75 9.12
N LEU A 92 6.97 5.47 8.75
CA LEU A 92 7.95 4.56 9.34
C LEU A 92 9.39 4.97 8.99
N ASP A 93 9.66 5.36 7.75
CA ASP A 93 10.96 5.93 7.36
C ASP A 93 11.30 7.17 8.17
N ALA A 94 10.34 8.07 8.40
CA ALA A 94 10.56 9.26 9.23
C ALA A 94 10.82 8.92 10.70
N ALA A 95 10.49 7.69 11.14
CA ALA A 95 10.71 7.21 12.51
C ALA A 95 11.92 6.27 12.64
N THR A 96 12.63 5.97 11.54
CA THR A 96 13.77 5.04 11.53
C THR A 96 15.00 5.71 10.93
N PRO A 97 16.21 5.44 11.48
CA PRO A 97 17.44 5.78 10.78
C PRO A 97 17.47 5.11 9.40
N ASP A 98 18.09 5.78 8.43
CA ASP A 98 18.37 5.28 7.07
C ASP A 98 17.19 5.17 6.09
N ALA A 99 15.95 5.47 6.52
CA ALA A 99 14.76 5.49 5.65
C ALA A 99 14.65 4.24 4.73
N PRO A 100 14.57 3.04 5.30
CA PRO A 100 14.77 1.77 4.59
C PRO A 100 13.75 1.48 3.47
N TYR A 101 12.59 2.13 3.46
CA TYR A 101 11.55 1.92 2.46
C TYR A 101 11.52 2.99 1.37
N ARG A 102 12.44 3.96 1.40
CA ARG A 102 12.51 5.05 0.42
C ARG A 102 12.63 4.52 -1.00
N ASP A 103 13.58 3.62 -1.24
CA ASP A 103 13.86 3.10 -2.57
C ASP A 103 12.69 2.26 -3.11
N PHE A 104 11.99 1.54 -2.23
CA PHE A 104 10.75 0.86 -2.58
C PHE A 104 9.67 1.86 -3.03
N ARG A 105 9.44 2.95 -2.26
CA ARG A 105 8.46 3.98 -2.62
C ARG A 105 8.81 4.68 -3.93
N THR A 106 10.08 4.99 -4.16
CA THR A 106 10.56 5.57 -5.42
C THR A 106 10.26 4.64 -6.59
N ARG A 107 10.56 3.34 -6.47
CA ARG A 107 10.21 2.36 -7.51
C ARG A 107 8.72 2.32 -7.83
N GLN A 108 7.86 2.40 -6.81
CA GLN A 108 6.41 2.45 -7.02
C GLN A 108 6.00 3.70 -7.81
N ALA A 109 6.53 4.87 -7.44
CA ALA A 109 6.26 6.13 -8.11
C ALA A 109 6.74 6.11 -9.57
N ASP A 110 7.95 5.63 -9.82
CA ASP A 110 8.53 5.53 -11.17
C ASP A 110 7.70 4.60 -12.07
N SER A 111 7.27 3.45 -11.53
CA SER A 111 6.45 2.49 -12.28
C SER A 111 5.07 3.05 -12.58
N ALA A 112 4.41 3.67 -11.59
CA ALA A 112 3.12 4.32 -11.78
C ALA A 112 3.20 5.44 -12.83
N TYR A 113 4.27 6.24 -12.80
CA TYR A 113 4.51 7.32 -13.75
C TYR A 113 4.71 6.80 -15.18
N ALA A 114 5.56 5.78 -15.35
CA ALA A 114 5.87 5.25 -16.67
C ALA A 114 4.72 4.42 -17.27
N ARG A 115 4.01 3.65 -16.44
CA ARG A 115 3.13 2.57 -16.91
C ARG A 115 1.65 2.90 -16.71
N SER A 116 1.29 3.57 -15.62
CA SER A 116 -0.12 3.76 -15.22
C SER A 116 -0.68 5.12 -15.57
N ARG A 117 0.17 6.10 -15.90
CA ARG A 117 -0.23 7.46 -16.28
C ARG A 117 -0.79 7.52 -17.70
N ASN A 118 -1.87 8.29 -17.88
CA ASN A 118 -2.45 8.64 -19.18
C ASN A 118 -2.12 10.10 -19.58
N ASP A 119 -2.55 10.52 -20.76
CA ASP A 119 -2.23 11.85 -21.31
C ASP A 119 -2.84 13.03 -20.51
N PHE A 120 -3.74 12.75 -19.56
CA PHE A 120 -4.37 13.71 -18.65
C PHE A 120 -3.82 13.63 -17.21
N ASP A 121 -2.67 12.99 -17.01
CA ASP A 121 -2.00 12.84 -15.70
C ASP A 121 -2.78 12.02 -14.68
N GLN A 122 -3.64 11.15 -15.18
CA GLN A 122 -4.40 10.23 -14.37
C GLN A 122 -3.72 8.87 -14.32
N TYR A 123 -3.74 8.24 -13.15
CA TYR A 123 -3.08 6.98 -12.90
C TYR A 123 -4.09 5.83 -12.79
N SER A 124 -3.80 4.72 -13.46
CA SER A 124 -4.55 3.47 -13.31
C SER A 124 -4.23 2.75 -11.98
N ARG A 125 -5.07 1.78 -11.62
CA ARG A 125 -4.91 0.95 -10.40
C ARG A 125 -3.67 0.06 -10.43
N SER A 126 -3.34 -0.46 -11.62
CA SER A 126 -2.23 -1.38 -11.78
C SER A 126 -0.96 -0.60 -12.07
N TRP A 127 -0.03 -0.61 -11.13
CA TRP A 127 1.29 0.04 -11.24
C TRP A 127 2.29 -0.79 -12.04
N SER A 128 1.99 -2.07 -12.28
CA SER A 128 2.84 -3.01 -13.03
C SER A 128 2.47 -3.09 -14.51
N SER A 129 1.32 -2.54 -14.94
CA SER A 129 0.79 -2.71 -16.29
C SER A 129 0.52 -1.38 -17.00
N SER A 130 0.72 -1.36 -18.32
CA SER A 130 0.27 -0.29 -19.20
C SER A 130 -1.11 -0.55 -19.81
N ALA A 131 -1.72 -1.71 -19.52
CA ALA A 131 -3.08 -2.01 -19.94
C ALA A 131 -4.07 -1.16 -19.12
N ASN A 132 -5.06 -0.57 -19.78
CA ASN A 132 -6.11 0.24 -19.16
C ASN A 132 -5.62 1.53 -18.46
N LYS A 133 -4.85 2.37 -19.16
CA LYS A 133 -4.63 3.80 -18.84
C LYS A 133 -5.93 4.66 -18.96
N GLY A 134 -7.11 4.04 -18.91
CA GLY A 134 -8.42 4.70 -19.05
C GLY A 134 -8.74 5.64 -17.88
N ALA A 135 -9.82 6.42 -18.02
CA ALA A 135 -10.23 7.51 -17.11
C ALA A 135 -9.80 7.24 -15.66
N GLY A 136 -8.88 8.06 -15.17
CA GLY A 136 -8.23 7.89 -13.89
C GLY A 136 -9.16 7.39 -12.82
N CYS A 137 -8.90 6.21 -12.27
CA CYS A 137 -9.46 5.89 -10.96
C CYS A 137 -8.67 6.70 -9.88
N GLN A 138 -8.46 8.01 -10.08
CA GLN A 138 -7.83 8.93 -9.13
C GLN A 138 -8.85 9.40 -8.08
N ALA A 139 -8.34 9.72 -6.90
CA ALA A 139 -9.11 10.26 -5.80
C ALA A 139 -9.66 11.60 -6.19
N ALA A 140 -10.99 11.63 -6.32
CA ALA A 140 -11.83 12.80 -6.45
C ALA A 140 -11.90 13.45 -7.85
N GLY A 141 -13.14 13.63 -8.28
CA GLY A 141 -13.53 14.82 -9.04
C GLY A 141 -14.82 14.63 -9.84
N SER A 142 -15.98 14.96 -9.24
CA SER A 142 -17.10 15.70 -9.87
C SER A 142 -18.29 15.81 -8.90
N PRO A 143 -19.06 16.91 -8.97
CA PRO A 143 -18.81 18.29 -8.52
C PRO A 143 -19.18 18.53 -7.03
#